data_AF-A0A383F008-F1
#
_entry.id   AF-A0A383F008-F1
#
_cell.length_a   1.000
_cell.length_b   1.000
_cell.length_c   1.000
_cell.angle_alpha   90.00
_cell.angle_beta   90.00
_cell.angle_gamma   90.00
#
_symmetry.space_group_name_H-M   'P 1'
#
loop_
_entity.id
_entity.type
_entity.pdbx_description
1 polymer ?
#
loop_
_entity_poly.entity_id
_entity_poly.type
_entity_poly.pdbx_seq_one_letter_code
_entity_poly.pdbx_strand_id
1 'polypeptide(L)'
;MELSTIAKPYAQAIFEIAEKNDSLSEWSELLSTASVIMADDVAQAFIASPGKSKDQKVELICALLEKATSRELSKQESALINLVLNNGRTEAFGSISAAFDSAVSNANQSKSFQVVSAFELTEAEEKAIVDDLTSKHKTTVTV
;
A
#
# COMPACT_ATOMS: atom_id res chain seq x y z
N MET A 1 -3.31 -17.54 4.39
CA MET A 1 -3.89 -17.83 3.06
C MET A 1 -5.25 -17.17 2.85
N GLU A 2 -6.05 -16.88 3.89
CA GLU A 2 -7.38 -16.29 3.69
C GLU A 2 -7.39 -14.77 3.40
N LEU A 3 -6.48 -14.01 4.01
CA LEU A 3 -6.38 -12.56 3.79
C LEU A 3 -5.95 -12.19 2.35
N SER A 4 -5.11 -13.02 1.73
CA SER A 4 -4.56 -12.75 0.38
C SER A 4 -5.61 -12.91 -0.73
N THR A 5 -6.57 -13.83 -0.57
CA THR A 5 -7.66 -14.05 -1.54
C THR A 5 -8.66 -12.90 -1.54
N ILE A 6 -8.84 -12.25 -0.40
CA ILE A 6 -9.74 -11.09 -0.22
C ILE A 6 -9.02 -9.78 -0.57
N ALA A 7 -7.72 -9.68 -0.30
CA ALA A 7 -6.95 -8.46 -0.57
C ALA A 7 -6.85 -8.12 -2.06
N LYS A 8 -6.68 -9.13 -2.93
CA LYS A 8 -6.57 -8.94 -4.39
C LYS A 8 -7.76 -8.21 -5.03
N PRO A 9 -9.02 -8.62 -4.84
CA PRO A 9 -10.15 -7.91 -5.45
C PRO A 9 -10.30 -6.48 -4.92
N TYR A 10 -9.99 -6.22 -3.65
CA TYR A 10 -9.97 -4.84 -3.12
C TYR A 10 -8.85 -4.01 -3.75
N ALA A 11 -7.63 -4.55 -3.82
CA ALA A 11 -6.50 -3.88 -4.44
C ALA A 11 -6.75 -3.58 -5.92
N GLN A 12 -7.36 -4.50 -6.67
CA GLN A 12 -7.75 -4.26 -8.06
C GLN A 12 -8.78 -3.15 -8.19
N ALA A 13 -9.84 -3.16 -7.37
CA ALA A 13 -10.85 -2.12 -7.40
C ALA A 13 -10.26 -0.73 -7.05
N ILE A 14 -9.37 -0.68 -6.06
CA ILE A 14 -8.66 0.55 -5.70
C ILE A 14 -7.75 0.99 -6.86
N PHE A 15 -7.02 0.07 -7.47
CA PHE A 15 -6.17 0.34 -8.63
C PHE A 15 -6.96 0.92 -9.81
N GLU A 16 -8.10 0.34 -10.19
CA GLU A 16 -8.96 0.87 -11.26
C GLU A 16 -9.47 2.29 -10.95
N ILE A 17 -9.82 2.56 -9.69
CA ILE A 17 -10.24 3.90 -9.24
C ILE A 17 -9.07 4.88 -9.30
N ALA A 18 -7.89 4.46 -8.84
CA ALA A 18 -6.70 5.28 -8.78
C ALA A 18 -6.14 5.58 -10.18
N GLU A 19 -6.13 4.60 -11.08
CA GLU A 19 -5.73 4.76 -12.48
C GLU A 19 -6.65 5.74 -13.21
N LYS A 20 -7.97 5.61 -13.03
CA LYS A 20 -8.95 6.50 -13.66
C LYS A 20 -8.83 7.96 -13.22
N ASN A 21 -8.38 8.20 -11.99
CA ASN A 21 -8.28 9.52 -11.39
C ASN A 21 -6.83 10.06 -11.34
N ASP A 22 -5.87 9.36 -11.93
CA ASP A 22 -4.43 9.70 -11.89
C ASP A 22 -3.86 9.83 -10.46
N SER A 23 -4.41 9.07 -9.51
CA SER A 23 -4.11 9.16 -8.07
C SER A 23 -3.37 7.93 -7.51
N LEU A 24 -2.67 7.18 -8.36
CA LEU A 24 -1.94 5.96 -7.98
C LEU A 24 -0.92 6.20 -6.86
N SER A 25 -0.17 7.30 -6.92
CA SER A 25 0.82 7.66 -5.90
C SER A 25 0.15 7.98 -4.55
N GLU A 26 -0.97 8.72 -4.57
CA GLU A 26 -1.71 9.08 -3.36
C GLU A 26 -2.27 7.83 -2.66
N TRP A 27 -2.76 6.87 -3.45
CA TRP A 27 -3.26 5.60 -2.96
C TRP A 27 -2.16 4.68 -2.43
N SER A 28 -1.00 4.62 -3.09
CA SER A 28 0.16 3.85 -2.60
C SER A 28 0.65 4.40 -1.25
N GLU A 29 0.80 5.72 -1.15
CA GLU A 29 1.20 6.37 0.10
C GLU A 29 0.18 6.14 1.22
N LEU A 30 -1.12 6.25 0.91
CA LEU A 30 -2.18 5.97 1.86
C LEU A 30 -2.13 4.54 2.37
N LEU A 31 -2.08 3.56 1.47
CA LEU A 31 -2.14 2.14 1.83
C LEU A 31 -0.91 1.71 2.62
N SER A 32 0.27 2.22 2.26
CA SER A 32 1.51 2.01 3.00
C SER A 32 1.41 2.60 4.42
N THR A 33 0.98 3.86 4.53
CA THR A 33 0.81 4.54 5.82
C THR A 33 -0.25 3.86 6.69
N ALA A 34 -1.38 3.47 6.09
CA ALA A 34 -2.44 2.73 6.77
C ALA A 34 -1.96 1.36 7.24
N SER A 35 -1.14 0.65 6.45
CA SER A 35 -0.54 -0.62 6.87
C SER A 35 0.32 -0.45 8.12
N VAL A 36 1.14 0.61 8.19
CA VAL A 36 1.97 0.91 9.37
C VAL A 36 1.12 1.27 10.58
N ILE A 37 0.15 2.18 10.43
CA ILE A 37 -0.73 2.59 11.53
C ILE A 37 -1.56 1.40 12.04
N MET A 38 -2.07 0.56 11.13
CA MET A 38 -2.87 -0.60 11.51
C MET A 38 -2.02 -1.72 12.12
N ALA A 39 -0.71 -1.75 11.90
CA ALA A 39 0.18 -2.71 12.54
C ALA A 39 0.67 -2.25 13.93
N ASP A 40 0.47 -0.98 14.29
CA ASP A 40 0.88 -0.43 15.58
C ASP A 40 0.06 -1.00 16.75
N ASP A 41 0.74 -1.43 17.81
CA ASP A 41 0.12 -2.07 18.98
C ASP A 41 -0.89 -1.15 19.69
N VAL A 42 -0.61 0.16 19.74
CA VAL A 42 -1.50 1.14 20.38
C VAL A 42 -2.76 1.32 19.55
N ALA A 43 -2.62 1.42 18.23
CA ALA A 43 -3.75 1.49 17.30
C ALA A 43 -4.61 0.21 17.37
N GLN A 44 -3.98 -0.97 17.39
CA GLN A 44 -4.68 -2.25 17.54
C GLN A 44 -5.44 -2.34 18.87
N ALA A 45 -4.83 -1.96 19.99
CA ALA A 45 -5.50 -1.93 21.29
C ALA A 45 -6.71 -0.98 21.30
N PHE A 46 -6.60 0.17 20.65
CA PHE A 46 -7.71 1.11 20.51
C PHE A 46 -8.83 0.55 19.64
N ILE A 47 -8.50 -0.08 18.52
CA ILE A 47 -9.49 -0.69 17.62
C ILE A 47 -10.18 -1.89 18.28
N ALA A 48 -9.46 -2.68 19.09
CA ALA A 48 -10.02 -3.79 19.84
C ALA A 48 -10.88 -3.35 21.03
N SER A 49 -10.75 -2.11 21.50
CA SER A 49 -11.47 -1.61 22.68
C SER A 49 -12.98 -1.60 22.47
N PRO A 50 -13.79 -2.34 23.26
CA PRO A 50 -15.24 -2.42 23.09
C PRO A 50 -15.97 -1.15 23.55
N GLY A 51 -15.32 -0.30 24.36
CA GLY A 51 -15.91 0.93 24.91
C GLY A 51 -15.93 2.12 23.95
N LYS A 52 -15.54 1.94 22.67
CA LYS A 52 -15.52 3.00 21.65
C LYS A 52 -16.44 2.62 20.50
N SER A 53 -17.27 3.56 20.05
CA SER A 53 -18.12 3.36 18.89
C SER A 53 -17.28 3.18 17.62
N LYS A 54 -17.84 2.50 16.62
CA LYS A 54 -17.15 2.26 15.34
C LYS A 54 -16.79 3.58 14.66
N ASP A 55 -17.67 4.56 14.71
CA ASP A 55 -17.46 5.90 14.14
C ASP A 55 -16.25 6.61 14.78
N GLN A 56 -16.09 6.52 16.10
CA GLN A 56 -14.94 7.10 16.80
C GLN A 56 -13.62 6.42 16.40
N LYS A 57 -13.67 5.13 16.10
CA LYS A 57 -12.49 4.38 15.63
C LYS A 57 -12.08 4.83 14.23
N VAL A 58 -13.05 4.97 13.33
CA VAL A 58 -12.83 5.44 11.97
C VAL A 58 -12.32 6.87 11.98
N GLU A 59 -12.95 7.76 12.74
CA GLU A 59 -12.56 9.18 12.83
C GLU A 59 -11.11 9.34 13.30
N LEU A 60 -10.70 8.62 14.35
CA LEU A 60 -9.33 8.69 14.85
C LEU A 60 -8.32 8.21 13.81
N ILE A 61 -8.59 7.08 13.16
CA ILE A 61 -7.69 6.51 12.16
C ILE A 61 -7.59 7.42 10.94
N CYS A 62 -8.71 7.99 10.47
CA CYS A 62 -8.70 8.97 9.40
C CYS A 62 -7.87 10.20 9.78
N ALA A 63 -8.05 10.76 10.98
CA ALA A 63 -7.27 11.90 11.44
C ALA A 63 -5.76 11.60 11.56
N LEU A 64 -5.40 10.38 11.97
CA LEU A 64 -3.99 9.94 12.00
C LEU A 64 -3.40 9.83 10.60
N LEU A 65 -4.17 9.28 9.65
CA LEU A 65 -3.76 9.18 8.25
C LEU A 65 -3.57 10.56 7.63
N GLU A 66 -4.53 11.47 7.82
CA GLU A 66 -4.45 12.85 7.31
C GLU A 66 -3.22 13.58 7.84
N LYS A 67 -2.91 13.37 9.13
CA LYS A 67 -1.72 13.94 9.75
C LYS A 67 -0.43 13.32 9.21
N ALA A 68 -0.42 12.02 8.92
CA ALA A 68 0.76 11.31 8.44
C ALA A 68 1.06 11.61 6.96
N THR A 69 0.02 11.69 6.12
CA THR A 69 0.12 12.03 4.70
C THR A 69 0.15 13.54 4.45
N SER A 70 -0.09 14.36 5.48
CA SER A 70 -0.19 15.82 5.39
C SER A 70 -1.22 16.31 4.35
N ARG A 71 -2.29 15.52 4.13
CA ARG A 71 -3.38 15.84 3.20
C ARG A 71 -4.72 15.34 3.76
N GLU A 72 -5.80 15.96 3.30
CA GLU A 72 -7.15 15.44 3.60
C GLU A 72 -7.42 14.15 2.81
N LEU A 73 -8.15 13.24 3.44
CA LEU A 73 -8.59 12.01 2.78
C LEU A 73 -9.77 12.29 1.85
N SER A 74 -9.71 11.74 0.65
CA SER A 74 -10.86 11.72 -0.24
C SER A 74 -11.99 10.83 0.33
N LYS A 75 -13.19 11.00 -0.22
CA LYS A 75 -14.37 10.23 0.18
C LYS A 75 -14.16 8.72 -0.02
N GLN A 76 -13.48 8.33 -1.10
CA GLN A 76 -13.19 6.94 -1.43
C GLN A 76 -12.21 6.32 -0.44
N GLU A 77 -11.19 7.06 -0.02
CA GLU A 77 -10.19 6.61 0.94
C GLU A 77 -10.81 6.42 2.32
N SER A 78 -11.53 7.44 2.81
CA SER A 78 -12.29 7.34 4.05
C SER A 78 -13.32 6.20 4.05
N ALA A 79 -13.96 5.94 2.90
CA ALA A 79 -14.89 4.83 2.74
C ALA A 79 -14.19 3.46 2.83
N LEU A 80 -12.97 3.32 2.27
CA LEU A 80 -12.17 2.11 2.41
C LEU A 80 -11.80 1.85 3.87
N ILE A 81 -11.29 2.89 4.55
CA ILE A 81 -10.94 2.82 5.99
C ILE A 81 -12.16 2.35 6.78
N ASN A 82 -13.29 3.02 6.61
CA ASN A 82 -14.55 2.67 7.27
C ASN A 82 -14.99 1.22 6.98
N LEU A 83 -14.90 0.77 5.73
CA LEU A 83 -15.27 -0.58 5.34
C LEU A 83 -14.41 -1.62 6.07
N VAL A 84 -13.08 -1.47 6.06
CA VAL A 84 -12.16 -2.46 6.63
C VAL A 84 -12.28 -2.51 8.16
N LEU A 85 -12.36 -1.34 8.82
CA LEU A 85 -12.55 -1.25 10.27
C LEU A 85 -13.90 -1.84 10.70
N ASN A 86 -14.99 -1.56 9.97
CA ASN A 86 -16.31 -2.09 10.31
C ASN A 86 -16.42 -3.61 10.16
N ASN A 87 -15.66 -4.18 9.23
CA ASN A 87 -15.55 -5.62 9.02
C ASN A 87 -14.55 -6.28 9.99
N GLY A 88 -13.85 -5.52 10.83
CA GLY A 88 -12.88 -6.04 11.80
C GLY A 88 -11.65 -6.66 11.13
N ARG A 89 -11.30 -6.23 9.91
CA ARG A 89 -10.24 -6.82 9.08
C ARG A 89 -8.99 -5.94 9.02
N THR A 90 -8.57 -5.37 10.15
CA THR A 90 -7.40 -4.45 10.18
C THR A 90 -6.13 -5.13 9.67
N GLU A 91 -5.95 -6.42 9.95
CA GLU A 91 -4.84 -7.24 9.45
C GLU A 91 -4.81 -7.38 7.91
N ALA A 92 -5.92 -7.08 7.23
CA ALA A 92 -5.99 -7.12 5.77
C ALA A 92 -5.27 -5.94 5.10
N PHE A 93 -5.03 -4.81 5.81
CA PHE A 93 -4.43 -3.63 5.20
C PHE A 93 -3.04 -3.89 4.61
N GLY A 94 -2.17 -4.61 5.33
CA GLY A 94 -0.86 -4.97 4.81
C GLY A 94 -0.94 -5.85 3.56
N SER A 95 -1.91 -6.78 3.52
CA SER A 95 -2.14 -7.61 2.33
C SER A 95 -2.71 -6.80 1.15
N ILE A 96 -3.59 -5.83 1.42
CA ILE A 96 -4.17 -4.93 0.40
C ILE A 96 -3.09 -4.02 -0.17
N SER A 97 -2.25 -3.44 0.68
CA SER A 97 -1.11 -2.59 0.24
C SER A 97 -0.19 -3.37 -0.69
N ALA A 98 0.28 -4.55 -0.27
CA ALA A 98 1.18 -5.38 -1.08
C ALA A 98 0.53 -5.80 -2.42
N ALA A 99 -0.77 -6.13 -2.41
CA ALA A 99 -1.49 -6.48 -3.63
C ALA A 99 -1.69 -5.27 -4.56
N PHE A 100 -1.89 -4.07 -4.01
CA PHE A 100 -2.00 -2.83 -4.76
C PHE A 100 -0.67 -2.47 -5.41
N ASP A 101 0.43 -2.47 -4.64
CA ASP A 101 1.76 -2.18 -5.18
C ASP A 101 2.14 -3.17 -6.29
N SER A 102 1.78 -4.45 -6.14
CA SER A 102 1.94 -5.44 -7.21
C SER A 102 1.10 -5.11 -8.46
N ALA A 103 -0.14 -4.65 -8.29
CA ALA A 103 -0.98 -4.23 -9.41
C ALA A 103 -0.40 -3.00 -10.13
N VAL A 104 0.05 -1.99 -9.38
CA VAL A 104 0.73 -0.79 -9.90
C VAL A 104 2.00 -1.17 -10.67
N SER A 105 2.84 -2.03 -10.10
CA SER A 105 4.06 -2.49 -10.76
C SER A 105 3.76 -3.22 -12.06
N ASN A 106 2.75 -4.10 -12.07
CA ASN A 106 2.33 -4.82 -13.27
C ASN A 106 1.80 -3.87 -14.37
N ALA A 107 1.02 -2.86 -13.99
CA ALA A 107 0.44 -1.89 -14.92
C ALA A 107 1.51 -0.96 -15.53
N ASN A 108 2.47 -0.51 -14.71
CA ASN A 108 3.62 0.27 -15.17
C ASN A 108 4.65 -0.56 -15.98
N GLN A 109 4.36 -1.84 -16.20
CA GLN A 109 5.28 -2.88 -16.65
C GLN A 109 6.52 -3.06 -15.77
N SER A 110 6.73 -2.24 -14.74
CA SER A 110 7.89 -2.30 -13.85
C SER A 110 8.09 -3.68 -13.23
N LYS A 111 9.33 -4.16 -13.28
CA LYS A 111 9.74 -5.42 -12.63
C LYS A 111 10.82 -5.12 -11.60
N SER A 112 10.56 -5.50 -10.35
CA SER A 112 11.57 -5.48 -9.30
C SER A 112 12.51 -6.67 -9.45
N PHE A 113 13.83 -6.41 -9.46
CA PHE A 113 14.85 -7.45 -9.55
C PHE A 113 15.71 -7.41 -8.29
N GLN A 114 15.85 -8.54 -7.61
CA GLN A 114 16.79 -8.65 -6.49
C GLN A 114 18.17 -9.02 -7.02
N VAL A 115 19.16 -8.13 -6.84
CA VAL A 115 20.56 -8.39 -7.20
C VAL A 115 21.33 -8.86 -5.96
N VAL A 116 21.91 -10.05 -6.02
CA VAL A 116 22.74 -10.61 -4.95
C VAL A 116 24.19 -10.64 -5.44
N SER A 117 25.05 -9.86 -4.78
CA SER A 117 26.49 -9.79 -5.08
C SER A 117 27.31 -10.23 -3.86
N ALA A 118 28.45 -10.88 -4.11
CA ALA A 118 29.41 -11.25 -3.06
C ALA A 118 30.25 -10.05 -2.58
N PHE A 119 30.21 -8.93 -3.31
CA PHE A 119 30.94 -7.70 -3.02
C PHE A 119 29.99 -6.50 -3.17
N GLU A 120 30.28 -5.42 -2.45
CA GLU A 120 29.54 -4.17 -2.59
C GLU A 120 29.68 -3.63 -4.01
N LEU A 121 28.53 -3.38 -4.66
CA LEU A 121 28.50 -2.86 -6.03
C LEU A 121 28.79 -1.37 -6.00
N THR A 122 29.55 -0.90 -6.99
CA THR A 122 29.71 0.54 -7.21
C THR A 122 28.46 1.11 -7.90
N GLU A 123 28.18 2.41 -7.73
CA GLU A 123 27.05 3.10 -8.39
C GLU A 123 27.07 2.91 -9.92
N ALA A 124 28.26 2.81 -10.52
CA ALA A 124 28.43 2.58 -11.95
C ALA A 124 28.00 1.16 -12.37
N GLU A 125 28.28 0.15 -11.54
CA GLU A 125 27.88 -1.24 -11.78
C GLU A 125 26.38 -1.42 -11.57
N GLU A 126 25.82 -0.84 -10.51
CA GLU A 126 24.36 -0.87 -10.25
C GLU A 126 23.60 -0.26 -11.43
N LYS A 127 24.02 0.92 -11.90
CA LYS A 127 23.40 1.57 -13.07
C LYS A 127 23.51 0.72 -14.34
N ALA A 128 24.67 0.11 -14.58
CA ALA A 128 24.85 -0.77 -15.75
C ALA A 128 23.91 -1.98 -15.71
N ILE A 129 23.68 -2.54 -14.51
CA ILE A 129 22.75 -3.65 -14.30
C ILE A 129 21.30 -3.20 -14.53
N VAL A 130 20.92 -2.02 -14.02
CA VAL A 130 19.59 -1.41 -14.27
C VAL A 130 19.34 -1.24 -15.76
N ASP A 131 20.30 -0.67 -16.47
CA ASP A 131 20.19 -0.39 -17.91
C ASP A 131 20.07 -1.69 -18.73
N ASP A 132 20.87 -2.72 -18.42
CA ASP A 132 20.82 -4.01 -19.12
C ASP A 132 19.48 -4.73 -18.89
N LEU A 133 19.01 -4.77 -17.64
CA LEU A 133 17.74 -5.39 -17.28
C LEU A 133 16.55 -4.63 -17.89
N THR A 134 16.59 -3.30 -17.90
CA THR A 134 15.58 -2.43 -18.52
C THR A 134 15.49 -2.72 -20.02
N SER A 135 16.64 -2.78 -20.70
CA SER A 135 16.74 -3.03 -22.15
C SER A 135 16.24 -4.43 -22.51
N LYS A 136 16.58 -5.44 -21.70
CA LYS A 136 16.21 -6.84 -21.93
C LYS A 136 14.74 -7.13 -21.65
N HIS A 137 14.16 -6.52 -20.63
CA HIS A 137 12.80 -6.79 -20.19
C HIS A 137 11.77 -5.74 -20.64
N LYS A 138 12.22 -4.65 -21.27
CA LYS A 138 11.39 -3.51 -21.73
C LYS A 138 10.47 -3.01 -20.62
N THR A 139 11.05 -2.79 -19.45
CA THR A 139 10.32 -2.29 -18.28
C THR A 139 11.20 -1.43 -17.41
N THR A 140 10.58 -0.57 -16.61
CA THR A 140 11.27 0.18 -15.58
C THR A 140 11.77 -0.80 -14.50
N VAL A 141 13.08 -0.82 -14.28
CA VAL A 141 13.74 -1.70 -13.29
C VAL A 141 14.02 -0.92 -12.02
N THR A 142 13.67 -1.50 -10.89
CA THR A 142 14.07 -1.04 -9.56
C THR A 142 14.83 -2.17 -8.89
N VAL A 143 16.05 -1.88 -8.43
CA VAL A 143 16.99 -2.82 -7.79
C VAL A 143 17.02 -2.58 -6.28
#